data_AF-A0A0P7ZHC1-F1
#
_entry.id   AF-A0A0P7ZHC1-F1
#
_cell.length_a   1.000
_cell.length_b   1.000
_cell.length_c   1.000
_cell.angle_alpha   90.00
_cell.angle_beta   90.00
_cell.angle_gamma   90.00
#
_symmetry.space_group_name_H-M   'P 1'
#
loop_
_entity.id
_entity.type
_entity.pdbx_description
1 polymer ?
#
loop_
_entity_poly.entity_id
_entity_poly.type
_entity_poly.pdbx_seq_one_letter_code
_entity_poly.pdbx_strand_id
1 'polypeptide(L)'
;MFSDIANHWARECIVALAQRQIVNGYPKGTFRPLSTVTRAEFAAMMPKVFTELSEQKSPQTFRDVPKEYWASEAIHWATRHGLFGGYENGTFRPKQAISRLQAVVVLIKGLEATRGVEMNILDEPASPTASVASEMALIAQYFSDADQIPAYGKGAIAAALRRQLLEQIDQPRLLRPNQPVTRGEIASLLCRALDIPTAELASTHPALEAAQNTDLVFNRMLQAEAGFDQSNLAFLDLGVSKSPYRKDINQFAQRLQQPEDIAAPLKPARQLGTVAATNTAVYPKTGDLFFVDENGLDFLPADILSGCVCLSTMQEGKLQGRWLGRDALSDRQMWSSTKFIPLLNVAAQANRAIPSLDLSQCRVRAAGSTGQSSGYSFEELASGIMTYDNRIATSNSLAVMFKNFETPERLEKWTRQMTGNQSLSFRGRYGEVPFIQYPELWSAQFNQVVLKASRVTHNGENLMSTYDLTRLLSMAGWHWQLPASSRIPDLQTRGLASIIKAMAMDTARYIDVAIETLGLTEWVRSPVVISKSGFGRSDSRDRTELTYCALAQFSLPRSLAVTGAPDPTAAYQRHTLCLTLIAAQDVSEANAEARYVDALMSAAVTEIIRRTVLGIL
;
A
#
# COMPACT_ATOMS: atom_id res chain seq x y z
N MET A 1 28.38 8.56 14.00
CA MET A 1 26.95 8.24 13.76
C MET A 1 26.71 6.76 14.11
N PHE A 2 25.49 6.37 14.50
CA PHE A 2 25.23 5.02 15.05
C PHE A 2 25.10 3.94 13.97
N SER A 3 25.68 2.75 14.19
CA SER A 3 25.74 1.68 13.16
C SER A 3 24.45 0.87 12.99
N ASP A 4 23.60 0.83 14.02
CA ASP A 4 22.40 0.00 14.12
C ASP A 4 21.10 0.75 13.81
N ILE A 5 21.22 1.97 13.26
CA ILE A 5 20.07 2.77 12.82
C ILE A 5 20.03 2.97 11.31
N ALA A 6 20.98 2.40 10.55
CA ALA A 6 21.05 2.57 9.10
C ALA A 6 19.72 2.28 8.42
N ASN A 7 19.03 1.23 8.90
CA ASN A 7 17.72 0.82 8.42
C ASN A 7 16.60 0.97 9.46
N HIS A 8 16.69 1.96 10.35
CA HIS A 8 15.64 2.20 11.34
C HIS A 8 14.79 3.41 10.97
N TRP A 9 13.46 3.30 11.07
CA TRP A 9 12.52 4.37 10.69
C TRP A 9 12.75 5.69 11.46
N ALA A 10 13.13 5.59 12.73
CA ALA A 10 13.46 6.76 13.56
C ALA A 10 14.88 7.31 13.33
N ARG A 11 15.66 6.80 12.36
CA ARG A 11 17.08 7.16 12.13
C ARG A 11 17.29 8.66 12.13
N GLU A 12 16.47 9.36 11.35
CA GLU A 12 16.52 10.81 11.14
C GLU A 12 16.39 11.55 12.47
N CYS A 13 15.36 11.20 13.24
CA CYS A 13 15.16 11.71 14.59
C CYS A 13 16.30 11.39 15.54
N ILE A 14 16.81 10.15 15.49
CA ILE A 14 17.92 9.73 16.33
C ILE A 14 19.17 10.57 16.02
N VAL A 15 19.44 10.84 14.74
CA VAL A 15 20.57 11.67 14.31
C VAL A 15 20.37 13.12 14.75
N ALA A 16 19.22 13.72 14.47
CA ALA A 16 18.93 15.12 14.78
C ALA A 16 18.95 15.39 16.30
N LEU A 17 18.40 14.48 17.10
CA LEU A 17 18.43 14.57 18.56
C LEU A 17 19.83 14.31 19.14
N ALA A 18 20.63 13.45 18.49
CA ALA A 18 22.02 13.21 18.91
C ALA A 18 22.92 14.43 18.61
N GLN A 19 22.71 15.10 17.48
CA GLN A 19 23.40 16.36 17.16
C GLN A 19 23.08 17.46 18.17
N ARG A 20 21.84 17.50 18.67
CA ARG A 20 21.40 18.38 19.76
C ARG A 20 21.79 17.91 21.16
N GLN A 21 22.52 16.79 21.27
CA GLN A 21 22.94 16.18 22.53
C GLN A 21 21.78 15.78 23.46
N ILE A 22 20.56 15.66 22.94
CA ILE A 22 19.34 15.27 23.68
C ILE A 22 19.39 13.77 23.95
N VAL A 23 19.75 12.98 22.95
CA VAL A 23 19.94 11.52 23.07
C VAL A 23 21.40 11.14 22.80
N ASN A 24 21.85 10.08 23.46
CA ASN A 24 23.20 9.53 23.29
C ASN A 24 23.12 8.04 22.93
N GLY A 25 24.12 7.55 22.19
CA GLY A 25 24.29 6.11 21.96
C GLY A 25 25.08 5.42 23.08
N TYR A 26 25.26 4.13 22.90
CA TYR A 26 26.04 3.26 23.78
C TYR A 26 27.51 3.19 23.34
N PRO A 27 28.41 2.76 24.24
CA PRO A 27 29.77 2.37 23.86
C PRO A 27 29.75 1.41 22.66
N LYS A 28 30.72 1.54 21.76
CA LYS A 28 30.81 0.84 20.45
C LYS A 28 29.92 1.38 19.33
N GLY A 29 29.32 2.56 19.49
CA GLY A 29 28.70 3.29 18.37
C GLY A 29 27.30 2.80 17.96
N THR A 30 26.54 2.19 18.89
CA THR A 30 25.15 1.74 18.65
C THR A 30 24.14 2.63 19.39
N PHE A 31 22.95 2.86 18.84
CA PHE A 31 21.84 3.56 19.50
C PHE A 31 20.85 2.62 20.20
N ARG A 32 20.70 1.40 19.70
CA ARG A 32 19.75 0.36 20.11
C ARG A 32 18.29 0.80 20.03
N PRO A 33 17.79 1.15 18.83
CA PRO A 33 16.49 1.80 18.68
C PRO A 33 15.30 0.93 19.13
N LEU A 34 15.45 -0.40 19.09
CA LEU A 34 14.42 -1.35 19.54
C LEU A 34 14.47 -1.67 21.05
N SER A 35 15.49 -1.20 21.76
CA SER A 35 15.57 -1.41 23.21
C SER A 35 14.57 -0.50 23.94
N THR A 36 13.99 -1.03 25.01
CA THR A 36 13.07 -0.27 25.88
C THR A 36 13.82 0.78 26.70
N VAL A 37 13.13 1.86 27.05
CA VAL A 37 13.69 2.94 27.89
C VAL A 37 13.17 2.83 29.32
N THR A 38 14.07 3.02 30.29
CA THR A 38 13.70 3.07 31.71
C THR A 38 13.15 4.44 32.11
N ARG A 39 12.38 4.48 33.21
CA ARG A 39 11.87 5.74 33.78
C ARG A 39 13.00 6.72 34.12
N ALA A 40 14.14 6.23 34.62
CA ALA A 40 15.30 7.06 34.90
C ALA A 40 15.93 7.64 33.63
N GLU A 41 16.10 6.83 32.58
CA GLU A 41 16.64 7.30 31.29
C GLU A 41 15.72 8.35 30.66
N PHE A 42 14.41 8.16 30.70
CA PHE A 42 13.48 9.14 30.16
C PHE A 42 13.48 10.44 30.98
N ALA A 43 13.51 10.35 32.33
CA ALA A 43 13.66 11.52 33.19
C ALA A 43 14.96 12.29 32.90
N ALA A 44 16.06 11.59 32.63
CA ALA A 44 17.35 12.20 32.26
C ALA A 44 17.36 12.92 30.90
N MET A 45 16.38 12.63 30.02
CA MET A 45 16.21 13.37 28.77
C MET A 45 15.49 14.71 28.99
N MET A 46 14.57 14.80 29.96
CA MET A 46 13.66 15.94 30.10
C MET A 46 14.35 17.30 30.32
N PRO A 47 15.41 17.44 31.13
CA PRO A 47 16.12 18.72 31.28
C PRO A 47 16.74 19.24 29.98
N LYS A 48 17.01 18.34 29.02
CA LYS A 48 17.56 18.69 27.71
C LYS A 48 16.49 19.05 26.68
N VAL A 49 15.26 18.59 26.92
CA VAL A 49 14.09 18.83 26.06
C VAL A 49 13.40 20.12 26.47
N PHE A 50 13.29 20.37 27.79
CA PHE A 50 12.63 21.55 28.34
C PHE A 50 13.63 22.32 29.20
N THR A 51 14.23 23.37 28.62
CA THR A 51 15.26 24.18 29.28
C THR A 51 14.70 25.29 30.17
N GLU A 52 13.43 25.67 29.96
CA GLU A 52 12.77 26.79 30.64
C GLU A 52 11.46 26.34 31.26
N LEU A 53 11.52 25.65 32.40
CA LEU A 53 10.35 25.28 33.20
C LEU A 53 10.41 25.95 34.57
N SER A 54 9.28 26.46 35.05
CA SER A 54 9.14 26.94 36.43
C SER A 54 8.97 25.78 37.41
N GLU A 55 9.58 25.87 38.59
CA GLU A 55 9.38 24.89 39.65
C GLU A 55 7.93 24.91 40.14
N GLN A 56 7.28 23.74 40.16
CA GLN A 56 5.86 23.60 40.53
C GLN A 56 5.67 22.90 41.89
N LYS A 57 6.66 22.15 42.34
CA LYS A 57 6.57 21.28 43.52
C LYS A 57 7.84 21.35 44.35
N SER A 58 7.66 21.23 45.66
CA SER A 58 8.79 21.03 46.58
C SER A 58 9.58 19.77 46.21
N PRO A 59 10.90 19.74 46.46
CA PRO A 59 11.73 18.58 46.18
C PRO A 59 11.17 17.30 46.84
N GLN A 60 10.87 16.29 46.04
CA GLN A 60 10.38 14.99 46.53
C GLN A 60 11.53 13.98 46.54
N THR A 61 11.79 13.35 47.68
CA THR A 61 12.78 12.26 47.80
C THR A 61 12.12 10.90 47.62
N PHE A 62 12.80 9.96 46.96
CA PHE A 62 12.31 8.60 46.75
C PHE A 62 13.21 7.57 47.44
N ARG A 63 12.62 6.55 48.07
CA ARG A 63 13.36 5.53 48.83
C ARG A 63 14.30 4.69 47.96
N ASP A 64 14.00 4.55 46.68
CA ASP A 64 14.74 3.76 45.70
C ASP A 64 15.60 4.62 44.76
N VAL A 65 15.83 5.89 45.11
CA VAL A 65 16.72 6.81 44.39
C VAL A 65 17.73 7.42 45.39
N PRO A 66 18.84 6.71 45.68
CA PRO A 66 19.94 7.26 46.47
C PRO A 66 20.52 8.54 45.84
N LYS A 67 21.20 9.37 46.64
CA LYS A 67 21.83 10.60 46.15
C LYS A 67 22.90 10.31 45.09
N GLU A 68 23.58 9.17 45.22
CA GLU A 68 24.66 8.71 44.35
C GLU A 68 24.14 8.02 43.08
N TYR A 69 22.82 7.83 42.93
CA TYR A 69 22.26 7.26 41.72
C TYR A 69 22.48 8.20 40.54
N TRP A 70 22.98 7.68 39.41
CA TRP A 70 23.40 8.50 38.27
C TRP A 70 22.31 9.45 37.72
N ALA A 71 21.03 9.08 37.85
CA ALA A 71 19.90 9.90 37.43
C ALA A 71 19.22 10.64 38.59
N SER A 72 19.80 10.65 39.80
CA SER A 72 19.18 11.22 41.01
C SER A 72 18.82 12.68 40.80
N GLU A 73 19.76 13.48 40.28
CA GLU A 73 19.53 14.90 39.98
C GLU A 73 18.45 15.10 38.92
N ALA A 74 18.49 14.34 37.81
CA ALA A 74 17.49 14.44 36.76
C ALA A 74 16.09 14.03 37.23
N ILE A 75 15.98 13.01 38.07
CA ILE A 75 14.70 12.57 38.67
C ILE A 75 14.16 13.67 39.59
N HIS A 76 15.00 14.26 40.44
CA HIS A 76 14.59 15.39 41.29
C HIS A 76 14.21 16.62 40.47
N TRP A 77 14.94 16.93 39.40
CA TRP A 77 14.58 18.00 38.48
C TRP A 77 13.21 17.74 37.84
N ALA A 78 12.98 16.57 37.26
CA ALA A 78 11.75 16.27 36.55
C ALA A 78 10.52 16.20 37.48
N THR A 79 10.71 15.88 38.75
CA THR A 79 9.63 15.85 39.76
C THR A 79 9.31 17.23 40.32
N ARG A 80 10.33 18.07 40.56
CA ARG A 80 10.14 19.49 40.94
C ARG A 80 9.38 20.31 39.90
N HIS A 81 9.58 19.99 38.62
CA HIS A 81 8.87 20.62 37.51
C HIS A 81 7.54 19.92 37.14
N GLY A 82 7.05 19.01 37.99
CA GLY A 82 5.73 18.39 37.84
C GLY A 82 5.59 17.32 36.74
N LEU A 83 6.66 17.05 35.99
CA LEU A 83 6.65 16.12 34.85
C LEU A 83 6.45 14.68 35.32
N PHE A 84 7.19 14.28 36.36
CA PHE A 84 7.11 12.95 36.95
C PHE A 84 6.44 12.98 38.34
N GLY A 85 5.90 11.83 38.73
CA GLY A 85 5.51 11.53 40.10
C GLY A 85 6.09 10.18 40.54
N GLY A 86 6.13 9.97 41.85
CA GLY A 86 6.38 8.67 42.46
C GLY A 86 5.11 7.85 42.63
N TYR A 87 5.29 6.62 43.10
CA TYR A 87 4.23 5.72 43.51
C TYR A 87 3.87 5.96 44.99
N GLU A 88 2.67 5.54 45.39
CA GLU A 88 2.13 5.73 46.76
C GLU A 88 3.05 5.20 47.86
N ASN A 89 3.84 4.16 47.56
CA ASN A 89 4.81 3.58 48.48
C ASN A 89 6.12 4.40 48.64
N GLY A 90 6.19 5.61 48.09
CA GLY A 90 7.36 6.50 48.16
C GLY A 90 8.53 6.10 47.25
N THR A 91 8.26 5.34 46.18
CA THR A 91 9.28 4.91 45.20
C THR A 91 9.12 5.63 43.86
N PHE A 92 10.20 5.78 43.10
CA PHE A 92 10.20 6.27 41.72
C PHE A 92 10.21 5.15 40.68
N ARG A 93 10.76 3.99 41.03
CA ARG A 93 11.03 2.82 40.17
C ARG A 93 11.95 3.15 38.98
N PRO A 94 13.19 3.60 39.23
CA PRO A 94 14.07 4.14 38.18
C PRO A 94 14.47 3.13 37.10
N LYS A 95 14.53 1.84 37.45
CA LYS A 95 14.90 0.74 36.51
C LYS A 95 13.70 0.16 35.75
N GLN A 96 12.47 0.55 36.09
CA GLN A 96 11.29 0.07 35.39
C GLN A 96 11.22 0.70 34.01
N ALA A 97 10.90 -0.09 32.98
CA ALA A 97 10.64 0.42 31.64
C ALA A 97 9.43 1.39 31.68
N ILE A 98 9.57 2.56 31.07
CA ILE A 98 8.48 3.52 30.99
C ILE A 98 7.46 3.05 29.95
N SER A 99 6.16 3.14 30.27
CA SER A 99 5.12 2.77 29.31
C SER A 99 4.89 3.86 28.26
N ARG A 100 4.30 3.48 27.13
CA ARG A 100 3.89 4.43 26.07
C ARG A 100 3.03 5.57 26.63
N LEU A 101 2.04 5.24 27.45
CA LEU A 101 1.18 6.23 28.07
C LEU A 101 1.96 7.18 28.99
N GLN A 102 2.84 6.63 29.84
CA GLN A 102 3.62 7.44 30.77
C GLN A 102 4.54 8.41 30.03
N ALA A 103 5.15 7.98 28.92
CA ALA A 103 5.98 8.85 28.09
C ALA A 103 5.18 10.03 27.52
N VAL A 104 3.98 9.78 26.98
CA VAL A 104 3.10 10.84 26.45
C VAL A 104 2.66 11.80 27.56
N VAL A 105 2.24 11.29 28.72
CA VAL A 105 1.82 12.11 29.87
C VAL A 105 2.93 13.07 30.30
N VAL A 106 4.16 12.58 30.41
CA VAL A 106 5.32 13.39 30.79
C VAL A 106 5.59 14.50 29.76
N LEU A 107 5.56 14.16 28.46
CA LEU A 107 5.80 15.14 27.40
C LEU A 107 4.73 16.22 27.34
N ILE A 108 3.46 15.86 27.47
CA ILE A 108 2.35 16.82 27.49
C ILE A 108 2.49 17.81 28.64
N LYS A 109 2.80 17.31 29.84
CA LYS A 109 3.05 18.17 31.00
C LYS A 109 4.18 19.17 30.75
N GLY A 110 5.27 18.74 30.13
CA GLY A 110 6.38 19.64 29.79
C GLY A 110 5.98 20.70 28.77
N LEU A 111 5.26 20.31 27.72
CA LEU A 111 4.76 21.22 26.68
C LEU A 111 3.73 22.22 27.20
N GLU A 112 2.91 21.83 28.17
CA GLU A 112 1.96 22.71 28.85
C GLU A 112 2.68 23.69 29.78
N ALA A 113 3.70 23.24 30.49
CA ALA A 113 4.48 24.07 31.41
C ALA A 113 5.40 25.09 30.71
N THR A 114 5.84 24.82 29.47
CA THR A 114 6.72 25.72 28.70
C THR A 114 5.96 26.93 28.13
N ARG A 115 4.65 26.82 27.87
CA ARG A 115 3.85 27.85 27.17
C ARG A 115 3.14 28.84 28.10
N GLY A 116 3.70 29.16 29.26
CA GLY A 116 3.11 30.06 30.26
C GLY A 116 3.06 31.56 29.89
N VAL A 117 3.05 31.94 28.60
CA VAL A 117 2.96 33.33 28.12
C VAL A 117 1.87 33.40 27.04
N GLU A 118 0.96 34.37 27.20
CA GLU A 118 -0.30 34.57 26.47
C GLU A 118 -0.27 34.23 24.98
N MET A 119 -1.22 33.39 24.54
CA MET A 119 -1.66 33.34 23.16
C MET A 119 -3.01 34.06 23.06
N ASN A 120 -2.99 35.20 22.35
CA ASN A 120 -4.19 35.85 21.83
C ASN A 120 -5.04 34.83 21.07
N ILE A 121 -6.26 34.63 21.58
CA ILE A 121 -7.32 33.87 20.93
C ILE A 121 -7.90 34.76 19.82
N LEU A 122 -7.67 34.36 18.58
CA LEU A 122 -8.54 34.59 17.42
C LEU A 122 -8.58 33.19 16.77
N ASP A 123 -9.62 32.35 16.82
CA ASP A 123 -11.04 32.50 17.05
C ASP A 123 -11.60 31.29 17.82
N GLU A 124 -12.72 31.54 18.52
CA GLU A 124 -13.62 30.64 19.27
C GLU A 124 -13.10 30.04 20.60
N PRO A 125 -13.78 30.36 21.74
CA PRO A 125 -13.41 29.82 23.04
C PRO A 125 -13.81 28.35 23.13
N ALA A 126 -12.82 27.46 23.21
CA ALA A 126 -13.04 26.14 23.79
C ALA A 126 -13.47 26.34 25.25
N SER A 127 -14.79 26.27 25.47
CA SER A 127 -15.40 26.22 26.78
C SER A 127 -14.71 25.16 27.65
N PRO A 128 -14.43 25.40 28.95
CA PRO A 128 -13.79 24.43 29.87
C PRO A 128 -14.69 23.24 30.23
N THR A 129 -15.62 22.88 29.34
CA THR A 129 -16.64 21.84 29.49
C THR A 129 -16.62 20.87 28.30
N ALA A 130 -15.44 20.55 27.75
CA ALA A 130 -15.29 19.27 27.06
C ALA A 130 -15.46 18.17 28.12
N SER A 131 -16.67 17.69 28.32
CA SER A 131 -16.99 16.66 29.32
C SER A 131 -16.09 15.43 29.11
N VAL A 132 -15.78 14.68 30.17
CA VAL A 132 -14.99 13.42 30.10
C VAL A 132 -15.54 12.47 29.02
N ALA A 133 -16.84 12.55 28.71
CA ALA A 133 -17.47 11.83 27.61
C ALA A 133 -16.96 12.25 26.23
N SER A 134 -16.69 13.53 25.98
CA SER A 134 -16.11 14.05 24.73
C SER A 134 -14.65 13.64 24.52
N GLU A 135 -13.85 13.56 25.60
CA GLU A 135 -12.47 13.08 25.51
C GLU A 135 -12.41 11.59 25.25
N MET A 136 -13.28 10.82 25.91
CA MET A 136 -13.38 9.38 25.64
C MET A 136 -13.88 9.07 24.24
N ALA A 137 -14.82 9.86 23.72
CA ALA A 137 -15.27 9.73 22.33
C ALA A 137 -14.12 10.01 21.36
N LEU A 138 -13.34 11.07 21.60
CA LEU A 138 -12.14 11.38 20.81
C LEU A 138 -11.11 10.24 20.89
N ILE A 139 -10.78 9.76 22.08
CA ILE A 139 -9.78 8.70 22.23
C ILE A 139 -10.27 7.38 21.62
N ALA A 140 -11.55 7.03 21.75
CA ALA A 140 -12.12 5.80 21.20
C ALA A 140 -12.29 5.84 19.68
N GLN A 141 -12.46 7.03 19.09
CA GLN A 141 -12.36 7.21 17.64
C GLN A 141 -10.95 6.82 17.16
N TYR A 142 -9.93 6.99 18.01
CA TYR A 142 -8.53 6.90 17.63
C TYR A 142 -7.89 5.56 18.00
N PHE A 143 -8.31 4.98 19.11
CA PHE A 143 -7.71 3.79 19.69
C PHE A 143 -8.73 2.70 20.01
N SER A 144 -8.53 1.49 19.49
CA SER A 144 -9.40 0.32 19.74
C SER A 144 -9.19 -0.28 21.13
N ASP A 145 -8.08 0.05 21.78
CA ASP A 145 -7.79 -0.23 23.19
C ASP A 145 -7.92 1.03 24.08
N ALA A 146 -8.78 1.97 23.68
CA ALA A 146 -9.05 3.19 24.46
C ALA A 146 -9.53 2.90 25.89
N ASP A 147 -10.21 1.78 26.10
CA ASP A 147 -10.65 1.28 27.40
C ASP A 147 -9.48 0.85 28.30
N GLN A 148 -8.34 0.48 27.73
CA GLN A 148 -7.12 0.14 28.45
C GLN A 148 -6.33 1.35 28.93
N ILE A 149 -6.73 2.58 28.57
CA ILE A 149 -6.08 3.82 28.99
C ILE A 149 -6.60 4.21 30.39
N PRO A 150 -5.75 4.17 31.44
CA PRO A 150 -6.11 4.62 32.78
C PRO A 150 -6.60 6.07 32.82
N ALA A 151 -7.48 6.37 33.76
CA ALA A 151 -8.11 7.69 33.90
C ALA A 151 -7.12 8.86 33.94
N TYR A 152 -5.98 8.70 34.64
CA TYR A 152 -4.95 9.74 34.76
C TYR A 152 -4.30 10.13 33.42
N GLY A 153 -4.36 9.24 32.43
CA GLY A 153 -3.70 9.40 31.15
C GLY A 153 -4.61 9.95 30.06
N LYS A 154 -5.93 9.91 30.24
CA LYS A 154 -6.92 10.25 29.19
C LYS A 154 -6.77 11.68 28.71
N GLY A 155 -6.74 12.65 29.62
CA GLY A 155 -6.57 14.06 29.28
C GLY A 155 -5.26 14.32 28.52
N ALA A 156 -4.17 13.66 28.90
CA ALA A 156 -2.90 13.78 28.20
C ALA A 156 -2.92 13.17 26.80
N ILE A 157 -3.56 12.01 26.62
CA ILE A 157 -3.74 11.43 25.28
C ILE A 157 -4.60 12.36 24.42
N ALA A 158 -5.72 12.87 24.95
CA ALA A 158 -6.56 13.81 24.22
C ALA A 158 -5.80 15.10 23.85
N ALA A 159 -5.01 15.66 24.78
CA ALA A 159 -4.15 16.81 24.51
C ALA A 159 -3.08 16.50 23.46
N ALA A 160 -2.47 15.31 23.52
CA ALA A 160 -1.49 14.86 22.55
C ALA A 160 -2.10 14.69 21.15
N LEU A 161 -3.32 14.18 21.06
CA LEU A 161 -4.08 14.13 19.82
C LEU A 161 -4.33 15.54 19.28
N ARG A 162 -4.87 16.46 20.09
CA ARG A 162 -5.13 17.85 19.68
C ARG A 162 -3.88 18.59 19.23
N ARG A 163 -2.72 18.27 19.83
CA ARG A 163 -1.40 18.84 19.49
C ARG A 163 -0.69 18.08 18.36
N GLN A 164 -1.33 17.07 17.76
CA GLN A 164 -0.75 16.23 16.71
C GLN A 164 0.58 15.57 17.12
N LEU A 165 0.72 15.25 18.42
CA LEU A 165 1.82 14.46 18.97
C LEU A 165 1.55 12.94 18.88
N LEU A 166 0.35 12.51 18.45
CA LEU A 166 -0.11 11.12 18.36
C LEU A 166 -1.00 10.88 17.11
N GLU A 167 -0.97 9.67 16.50
CA GLU A 167 -1.54 9.45 15.13
C GLU A 167 -3.01 9.48 15.20
N GLN A 168 -3.52 10.30 14.29
CA GLN A 168 -4.91 10.45 13.98
C GLN A 168 -5.36 9.48 12.89
N ILE A 169 -4.54 8.50 12.53
CA ILE A 169 -4.77 7.69 11.36
C ILE A 169 -4.54 6.19 11.66
N ASP A 170 -5.02 5.29 10.80
CA ASP A 170 -5.29 3.87 11.06
C ASP A 170 -6.32 3.59 12.16
N GLN A 171 -7.42 4.35 12.21
CA GLN A 171 -8.27 4.37 13.42
C GLN A 171 -9.56 3.55 13.31
N PRO A 172 -9.94 2.84 14.40
CA PRO A 172 -9.28 2.78 15.70
C PRO A 172 -8.14 1.74 15.77
N ARG A 173 -6.91 2.16 16.12
CA ARG A 173 -5.71 1.28 16.26
C ARG A 173 -5.35 0.98 17.72
N LEU A 174 -4.38 0.10 17.97
CA LEU A 174 -3.89 -0.12 19.33
C LEU A 174 -2.86 0.93 19.74
N LEU A 175 -3.13 1.71 20.80
CA LEU A 175 -2.14 2.55 21.48
C LEU A 175 -1.13 1.71 22.26
N ARG A 176 -1.57 0.59 22.82
CA ARG A 176 -0.86 -0.28 23.77
C ARG A 176 -0.34 0.50 24.99
N PRO A 177 -1.23 1.19 25.75
CA PRO A 177 -0.83 2.19 26.75
C PRO A 177 0.11 1.68 27.85
N ASN A 178 0.01 0.38 28.15
CA ASN A 178 0.78 -0.28 29.20
C ASN A 178 2.06 -0.97 28.71
N GLN A 179 2.30 -1.03 27.39
CA GLN A 179 3.53 -1.60 26.87
C GLN A 179 4.73 -0.65 27.07
N PRO A 180 5.94 -1.18 27.32
CA PRO A 180 7.17 -0.40 27.29
C PRO A 180 7.36 0.34 25.96
N VAL A 181 7.84 1.58 26.02
CA VAL A 181 8.24 2.34 24.83
C VAL A 181 9.72 2.10 24.50
N THR A 182 10.02 2.04 23.21
CA THR A 182 11.39 1.85 22.70
C THR A 182 12.12 3.18 22.53
N ARG A 183 13.46 3.11 22.40
CA ARG A 183 14.31 4.28 22.17
C ARG A 183 14.00 4.99 20.85
N GLY A 184 13.70 4.24 19.79
CA GLY A 184 13.29 4.80 18.50
C GLY A 184 11.96 5.54 18.58
N GLU A 185 10.99 5.00 19.33
CA GLU A 185 9.70 5.66 19.56
C GLU A 185 9.83 6.94 20.38
N ILE A 186 10.66 6.93 21.43
CA ILE A 186 10.98 8.15 22.18
C ILE A 186 11.66 9.19 21.29
N ALA A 187 12.62 8.79 20.45
CA ALA A 187 13.26 9.72 19.52
C ALA A 187 12.23 10.38 18.59
N SER A 188 11.27 9.61 18.07
CA SER A 188 10.18 10.17 17.26
C SER A 188 9.30 11.14 18.05
N LEU A 189 8.84 10.76 19.24
CA LEU A 189 8.00 11.62 20.09
C LEU A 189 8.70 12.95 20.44
N LEU A 190 9.99 12.89 20.78
CA LEU A 190 10.80 14.07 21.09
C LEU A 190 10.98 14.98 19.88
N CYS A 191 11.18 14.43 18.68
CA CYS A 191 11.25 15.24 17.46
C CYS A 191 9.99 16.09 17.25
N ARG A 192 8.80 15.50 17.44
CA ARG A 192 7.53 16.24 17.27
C ARG A 192 7.34 17.25 18.39
N ALA A 193 7.64 16.87 19.62
CA ALA A 193 7.52 17.77 20.76
C ALA A 193 8.42 19.02 20.61
N LEU A 194 9.58 18.88 19.97
CA LEU A 194 10.55 19.94 19.73
C LEU A 194 10.41 20.64 18.38
N ASP A 195 9.45 20.22 17.55
CA ASP A 195 9.23 20.76 16.19
C ASP A 195 10.53 20.81 15.35
N ILE A 196 11.28 19.70 15.35
CA ILE A 196 12.56 19.62 14.62
C ILE A 196 12.34 19.84 13.12
N PRO A 197 13.05 20.78 12.46
CA PRO A 197 12.83 21.08 11.05
C PRO A 197 13.02 19.87 10.13
N THR A 198 12.11 19.70 9.17
CA THR A 198 12.15 18.59 8.20
C THR A 198 13.42 18.57 7.34
N ALA A 199 14.02 19.73 7.08
CA ALA A 199 15.29 19.85 6.38
C ALA A 199 16.45 19.15 7.11
N GLU A 200 16.40 19.05 8.45
CA GLU A 200 17.40 18.34 9.25
C GLU A 200 17.11 16.85 9.40
N LEU A 201 15.87 16.46 9.13
CA LEU A 201 15.44 15.07 9.22
C LEU A 201 15.66 14.34 7.91
N ALA A 202 15.60 14.99 6.75
CA ALA A 202 15.77 14.32 5.46
C ALA A 202 17.11 13.54 5.36
N SER A 203 17.05 12.21 5.33
CA SER A 203 18.17 11.37 4.88
C SER A 203 17.73 10.45 3.75
N THR A 204 18.42 10.58 2.63
CA THR A 204 18.15 9.87 1.39
C THR A 204 18.40 8.36 1.54
N HIS A 205 17.46 7.54 1.05
CA HIS A 205 17.72 6.13 0.78
C HIS A 205 18.69 6.07 -0.41
N PRO A 206 19.95 5.63 -0.26
CA PRO A 206 20.95 5.80 -1.32
C PRO A 206 20.55 5.11 -2.65
N ALA A 207 19.85 3.98 -2.57
CA ALA A 207 19.32 3.29 -3.74
C ALA A 207 18.14 4.06 -4.38
N LEU A 208 17.23 4.60 -3.57
CA LEU A 208 16.10 5.43 -4.02
C LEU A 208 16.60 6.74 -4.68
N GLU A 209 17.67 7.34 -4.15
CA GLU A 209 18.31 8.54 -4.71
C GLU A 209 19.07 8.21 -6.00
N ALA A 210 19.88 7.15 -6.00
CA ALA A 210 20.58 6.69 -7.19
C ALA A 210 19.64 6.32 -8.34
N ALA A 211 18.44 5.81 -8.02
CA ALA A 211 17.41 5.47 -8.99
C ALA A 211 16.77 6.69 -9.68
N GLN A 212 17.07 7.92 -9.26
CA GLN A 212 16.68 9.12 -10.01
C GLN A 212 17.33 9.16 -11.41
N ASN A 213 18.48 8.54 -11.58
CA ASN A 213 19.09 8.34 -12.90
C ASN A 213 18.44 7.13 -13.58
N THR A 214 17.35 7.39 -14.31
CA THR A 214 16.55 6.36 -15.00
C THR A 214 17.35 5.61 -16.06
N ASP A 215 18.30 6.28 -16.73
CA ASP A 215 19.16 5.65 -17.74
C ASP A 215 20.10 4.63 -17.09
N LEU A 216 20.63 4.93 -15.90
CA LEU A 216 21.46 4.00 -15.15
C LEU A 216 20.65 2.78 -14.68
N VAL A 217 19.41 2.99 -14.24
CA VAL A 217 18.51 1.89 -13.86
C VAL A 217 18.22 1.03 -15.09
N PHE A 218 17.81 1.62 -16.20
CA PHE A 218 17.52 0.92 -17.44
C PHE A 218 18.73 0.11 -17.95
N ASN A 219 19.91 0.73 -18.01
CA ASN A 219 21.13 0.03 -18.46
C ASN A 219 21.48 -1.16 -17.56
N ARG A 220 21.24 -1.08 -16.24
CA ARG A 220 21.42 -2.22 -15.33
C ARG A 220 20.40 -3.33 -15.61
N MET A 221 19.14 -2.97 -15.86
CA MET A 221 18.11 -3.96 -16.23
C MET A 221 18.46 -4.65 -17.54
N LEU A 222 18.91 -3.89 -18.54
CA LEU A 222 19.31 -4.43 -19.83
C LEU A 222 20.56 -5.34 -19.71
N GLN A 223 21.49 -5.02 -18.81
CA GLN A 223 22.61 -5.91 -18.49
C GLN A 223 22.16 -7.21 -17.81
N ALA A 224 21.12 -7.16 -16.97
CA ALA A 224 20.57 -8.36 -16.33
C ALA A 224 19.90 -9.32 -17.31
N GLU A 225 19.46 -8.82 -18.48
CA GLU A 225 18.99 -9.62 -19.61
C GLU A 225 20.12 -10.34 -20.39
N ALA A 226 21.38 -10.20 -19.96
CA ALA A 226 22.48 -10.93 -20.59
C ALA A 226 22.30 -12.45 -20.44
N GLY A 227 22.16 -13.15 -21.56
CA GLY A 227 21.91 -14.59 -21.61
C GLY A 227 20.44 -15.00 -21.65
N PHE A 228 19.52 -14.03 -21.67
CA PHE A 228 18.08 -14.23 -21.87
C PHE A 228 17.70 -14.00 -23.34
N ASP A 229 16.49 -14.42 -23.72
CA ASP A 229 15.94 -14.30 -25.07
C ASP A 229 14.40 -14.20 -25.05
N GLN A 230 13.77 -14.10 -26.21
CA GLN A 230 12.31 -13.92 -26.32
C GLN A 230 11.47 -15.06 -25.72
N SER A 231 12.05 -16.23 -25.44
CA SER A 231 11.34 -17.38 -24.88
C SER A 231 11.48 -17.49 -23.36
N ASN A 232 12.44 -16.76 -22.78
CA ASN A 232 12.70 -16.70 -21.35
C ASN A 232 13.43 -15.40 -21.04
N LEU A 233 12.71 -14.45 -20.45
CA LEU A 233 13.17 -13.10 -20.14
C LEU A 233 13.44 -12.94 -18.63
N ALA A 234 14.33 -12.01 -18.26
CA ALA A 234 14.84 -11.95 -16.88
C ALA A 234 13.78 -11.55 -15.86
N PHE A 235 12.82 -10.69 -16.24
CA PHE A 235 11.83 -10.11 -15.34
C PHE A 235 10.40 -10.58 -15.62
N LEU A 236 10.03 -10.72 -16.90
CA LEU A 236 8.72 -11.24 -17.30
C LEU A 236 8.51 -12.68 -16.82
N ASP A 237 9.56 -13.51 -16.87
CA ASP A 237 9.52 -14.94 -16.55
C ASP A 237 10.14 -15.28 -15.18
N LEU A 238 10.40 -14.27 -14.35
CA LEU A 238 11.04 -14.43 -13.04
C LEU A 238 10.28 -15.43 -12.14
N GLY A 239 8.95 -15.37 -12.19
CA GLY A 239 8.07 -16.33 -11.54
C GLY A 239 7.90 -16.12 -10.03
N VAL A 240 6.74 -16.55 -9.53
CA VAL A 240 6.38 -16.40 -8.10
C VAL A 240 7.34 -17.10 -7.14
N SER A 241 8.07 -18.13 -7.60
CA SER A 241 9.04 -18.84 -6.75
C SER A 241 10.18 -17.94 -6.27
N LYS A 242 10.54 -16.92 -7.06
CA LYS A 242 11.57 -15.92 -6.75
C LYS A 242 11.03 -14.72 -5.98
N SER A 243 9.71 -14.55 -5.92
CA SER A 243 9.10 -13.46 -5.16
C SER A 243 9.46 -13.52 -3.67
N PRO A 244 9.89 -12.39 -3.05
CA PRO A 244 10.02 -12.29 -1.60
C PRO A 244 8.68 -12.39 -0.88
N TYR A 245 7.56 -12.12 -1.57
CA TYR A 245 6.20 -12.05 -1.02
C TYR A 245 5.37 -13.32 -1.24
N ARG A 246 5.97 -14.39 -1.80
CA ARG A 246 5.25 -15.64 -2.10
C ARG A 246 4.54 -16.25 -0.89
N LYS A 247 5.11 -16.11 0.32
CA LYS A 247 4.52 -16.64 1.56
C LYS A 247 3.29 -15.86 2.01
N ASP A 248 3.12 -14.64 1.50
CA ASP A 248 2.05 -13.73 1.86
C ASP A 248 0.83 -13.83 0.94
N ILE A 249 0.92 -14.54 -0.18
CA ILE A 249 -0.13 -14.60 -1.22
C ILE A 249 -1.50 -14.97 -0.65
N ASN A 250 -1.56 -15.93 0.28
CA ASN A 250 -2.82 -16.35 0.92
C ASN A 250 -3.44 -15.25 1.80
N GLN A 251 -2.69 -14.21 2.17
CA GLN A 251 -3.15 -13.06 2.95
C GLN A 251 -3.51 -11.86 2.06
N PHE A 252 -3.24 -11.88 0.75
CA PHE A 252 -3.45 -10.70 -0.11
C PHE A 252 -4.90 -10.23 -0.12
N ALA A 253 -5.86 -11.14 -0.29
CA ALA A 253 -7.28 -10.80 -0.25
C ALA A 253 -7.70 -10.24 1.12
N GLN A 254 -7.10 -10.71 2.22
CA GLN A 254 -7.35 -10.18 3.56
C GLN A 254 -6.77 -8.78 3.73
N ARG A 255 -5.58 -8.51 3.19
CA ARG A 255 -4.92 -7.20 3.25
C ARG A 255 -5.64 -6.14 2.41
N LEU A 256 -6.22 -6.52 1.29
CA LEU A 256 -7.04 -5.62 0.46
C LEU A 256 -8.39 -5.27 1.11
N GLN A 257 -8.89 -6.14 2.00
CA GLN A 257 -10.09 -5.88 2.80
C GLN A 257 -9.85 -4.88 3.94
N GLN A 258 -8.60 -4.72 4.38
CA GLN A 258 -8.29 -3.77 5.44
C GLN A 258 -8.43 -2.34 4.88
N PRO A 259 -9.21 -1.46 5.53
CA PRO A 259 -9.37 -0.09 5.09
C PRO A 259 -8.01 0.59 4.95
N GLU A 260 -7.88 1.49 3.98
CA GLU A 260 -6.70 2.32 3.81
C GLU A 260 -6.55 3.23 5.04
N ASP A 261 -5.55 2.90 5.82
CA ASP A 261 -5.44 3.39 7.18
C ASP A 261 -4.60 4.70 7.21
N ILE A 262 -3.54 4.84 6.38
CA ILE A 262 -2.86 6.10 5.96
C ILE A 262 -2.25 5.89 4.58
N ALA A 263 -2.85 6.46 3.53
CA ALA A 263 -2.18 6.57 2.24
C ALA A 263 -1.40 7.88 2.14
N ALA A 264 -0.40 7.93 1.26
CA ALA A 264 0.24 9.20 0.90
C ALA A 264 -0.85 10.21 0.49
N PRO A 265 -0.88 11.43 1.04
CA PRO A 265 -1.77 12.45 0.52
C PRO A 265 -1.40 12.68 -0.95
N LEU A 266 -2.41 12.60 -1.82
CA LEU A 266 -2.23 12.99 -3.22
C LEU A 266 -1.87 14.47 -3.23
N LYS A 267 -0.72 14.83 -3.79
CA LYS A 267 -0.42 16.25 -4.01
C LYS A 267 -1.46 16.83 -4.96
N PRO A 268 -1.95 18.07 -4.72
CA PRO A 268 -2.84 18.72 -5.66
C PRO A 268 -2.16 18.82 -7.02
N ALA A 269 -2.92 18.54 -8.09
CA ALA A 269 -2.43 18.66 -9.46
C ALA A 269 -1.86 20.07 -9.67
N ARG A 270 -0.68 20.19 -10.28
CA ARG A 270 -0.19 21.49 -10.77
C ARG A 270 -1.25 22.04 -11.72
N GLN A 271 -1.77 23.24 -11.45
CA GLN A 271 -2.71 23.92 -12.34
C GLN A 271 -2.03 24.13 -13.71
N LEU A 272 -2.35 23.27 -14.68
CA LEU A 272 -2.27 23.59 -16.09
C LEU A 272 -3.70 23.87 -16.58
N GLY A 273 -3.84 24.99 -17.30
CA GLY A 273 -5.05 25.61 -17.84
C GLY A 273 -6.34 24.78 -17.94
N THR A 274 -7.42 25.39 -17.43
CA THR A 274 -8.83 25.26 -17.84
C THR A 274 -9.29 23.90 -18.40
N VAL A 275 -9.22 22.85 -17.58
CA VAL A 275 -10.18 21.74 -17.60
C VAL A 275 -10.62 21.52 -16.15
N ALA A 276 -11.93 21.41 -15.92
CA ALA A 276 -12.54 21.56 -14.59
C ALA A 276 -11.90 20.68 -13.51
N ALA A 277 -11.35 21.34 -12.48
CA ALA A 277 -10.68 20.78 -11.31
C ALA A 277 -11.60 20.01 -10.32
N THR A 278 -12.77 19.55 -10.76
CA THR A 278 -13.83 19.04 -9.88
C THR A 278 -13.98 17.51 -9.89
N ASN A 279 -13.34 16.79 -10.81
CA ASN A 279 -13.44 15.32 -10.87
C ASN A 279 -12.44 14.58 -9.98
N THR A 280 -11.46 15.25 -9.35
CA THR A 280 -10.33 14.59 -8.66
C THR A 280 -10.66 13.98 -7.29
N ALA A 281 -11.88 14.10 -6.77
CA ALA A 281 -12.15 13.82 -5.34
C ALA A 281 -12.83 12.49 -5.02
N VAL A 282 -13.40 11.75 -5.98
CA VAL A 282 -14.11 10.48 -5.70
C VAL A 282 -13.84 9.47 -6.79
N TYR A 283 -13.51 8.24 -6.40
CA TYR A 283 -13.32 7.15 -7.35
C TYR A 283 -14.57 6.97 -8.25
N PRO A 284 -14.40 6.75 -9.57
CA PRO A 284 -15.51 6.84 -10.54
C PRO A 284 -16.56 5.77 -10.29
N LYS A 285 -17.83 6.04 -10.61
CA LYS A 285 -18.87 5.00 -10.60
C LYS A 285 -18.69 4.04 -11.78
N THR A 286 -19.27 2.87 -11.65
CA THR A 286 -19.37 1.89 -12.74
C THR A 286 -20.05 2.54 -13.95
N GLY A 287 -19.38 2.56 -15.09
CA GLY A 287 -19.87 3.13 -16.35
C GLY A 287 -19.47 4.60 -16.59
N ASP A 288 -18.93 5.28 -15.58
CA ASP A 288 -18.39 6.63 -15.76
C ASP A 288 -16.97 6.54 -16.36
N LEU A 289 -16.76 7.20 -17.49
CA LEU A 289 -15.42 7.42 -18.02
C LEU A 289 -14.78 8.56 -17.21
N PHE A 290 -13.67 8.27 -16.53
CA PHE A 290 -13.02 9.25 -15.66
C PHE A 290 -12.01 10.12 -16.39
N PHE A 291 -11.73 11.29 -15.82
CA PHE A 291 -10.66 12.15 -16.30
C PHE A 291 -9.29 11.52 -16.02
N VAL A 292 -8.48 11.37 -17.06
CA VAL A 292 -7.08 10.94 -16.97
C VAL A 292 -6.20 12.12 -17.38
N ASP A 293 -5.21 12.45 -16.54
CA ASP A 293 -4.17 13.43 -16.90
C ASP A 293 -3.23 12.81 -17.93
N GLU A 294 -3.51 13.00 -19.22
CA GLU A 294 -2.79 12.36 -20.34
C GLU A 294 -1.30 12.74 -20.46
N ASN A 295 -0.84 13.77 -19.74
CA ASN A 295 0.58 14.13 -19.66
C ASN A 295 1.23 13.62 -18.35
N GLY A 296 0.44 12.96 -17.49
CA GLY A 296 0.85 12.53 -16.16
C GLY A 296 1.99 11.52 -16.15
N LEU A 297 2.24 10.85 -17.28
CA LEU A 297 3.32 9.87 -17.46
C LEU A 297 4.41 10.32 -18.45
N ASP A 298 4.50 11.60 -18.81
CA ASP A 298 5.50 12.14 -19.74
C ASP A 298 6.95 11.95 -19.29
N PHE A 299 7.18 11.68 -18.01
CA PHE A 299 8.49 11.36 -17.48
C PHE A 299 9.02 9.96 -17.88
N LEU A 300 8.18 9.08 -18.44
CA LEU A 300 8.60 7.76 -18.91
C LEU A 300 9.25 7.87 -20.31
N PRO A 301 10.15 6.95 -20.71
CA PRO A 301 10.71 6.92 -22.06
C PRO A 301 9.62 6.77 -23.14
N ALA A 302 9.84 7.30 -24.35
CA ALA A 302 8.86 7.28 -25.45
C ALA A 302 8.46 5.87 -25.89
N ASP A 303 9.34 4.89 -25.69
CA ASP A 303 9.09 3.46 -25.96
C ASP A 303 8.04 2.85 -25.00
N ILE A 304 7.67 3.55 -23.92
CA ILE A 304 6.40 3.32 -23.23
C ILE A 304 5.31 4.01 -24.03
N LEU A 305 4.68 3.26 -24.93
CA LEU A 305 3.74 3.77 -25.93
C LEU A 305 2.42 4.28 -25.32
N SER A 306 1.93 3.58 -24.30
CA SER A 306 0.69 3.92 -23.61
C SER A 306 0.81 3.49 -22.15
N GLY A 307 0.19 4.26 -21.27
CA GLY A 307 0.18 3.97 -19.86
C GLY A 307 -1.01 4.61 -19.15
N CYS A 308 -1.47 3.95 -18.11
CA CYS A 308 -2.40 4.51 -17.14
C CYS A 308 -1.95 4.08 -15.74
N VAL A 309 -1.88 5.03 -14.81
CA VAL A 309 -1.57 4.81 -13.39
C VAL A 309 -2.68 5.45 -12.56
N CYS A 310 -3.34 4.66 -11.72
CA CYS A 310 -4.26 5.13 -10.70
C CYS A 310 -3.60 5.03 -9.33
N LEU A 311 -3.38 6.16 -8.67
CA LEU A 311 -2.96 6.22 -7.27
C LEU A 311 -4.20 6.36 -6.39
N SER A 312 -4.33 5.52 -5.35
CA SER A 312 -5.42 5.68 -4.38
C SER A 312 -4.96 6.30 -3.06
N THR A 313 -5.88 7.05 -2.46
CA THR A 313 -5.76 7.51 -1.07
C THR A 313 -7.15 7.56 -0.44
N MET A 314 -7.26 7.47 0.88
CA MET A 314 -8.51 7.70 1.60
C MET A 314 -8.59 9.13 2.09
N GLN A 315 -9.67 9.83 1.71
CA GLN A 315 -10.02 11.13 2.27
C GLN A 315 -11.47 11.08 2.75
N GLU A 316 -11.73 11.48 4.00
CA GLU A 316 -13.07 11.48 4.60
C GLU A 316 -13.82 10.14 4.49
N GLY A 317 -13.09 9.03 4.64
CA GLY A 317 -13.66 7.67 4.55
C GLY A 317 -14.06 7.25 3.12
N LYS A 318 -13.66 8.01 2.09
CA LYS A 318 -13.89 7.68 0.68
C LYS A 318 -12.56 7.46 -0.03
N LEU A 319 -12.52 6.42 -0.85
CA LEU A 319 -11.40 6.18 -1.75
C LEU A 319 -11.40 7.25 -2.84
N GLN A 320 -10.28 7.95 -2.94
CA GLN A 320 -9.98 8.88 -4.02
C GLN A 320 -8.98 8.23 -4.98
N GLY A 321 -9.05 8.60 -6.25
CA GLY A 321 -8.14 8.12 -7.27
C GLY A 321 -7.57 9.28 -8.06
N ARG A 322 -6.24 9.35 -8.18
CA ARG A 322 -5.55 10.22 -9.15
C ARG A 322 -5.11 9.38 -10.34
N TRP A 323 -5.55 9.77 -11.53
CA TRP A 323 -5.35 9.02 -12.77
C TRP A 323 -4.37 9.79 -13.65
N LEU A 324 -3.22 9.18 -13.89
CA LEU A 324 -2.15 9.68 -14.75
C LEU A 324 -2.12 8.81 -15.99
N GLY A 325 -1.99 9.43 -17.14
CA GLY A 325 -2.03 8.77 -18.43
C GLY A 325 -0.85 9.14 -19.32
N ARG A 326 -0.71 8.33 -20.35
CA ARG A 326 -0.10 8.64 -21.63
C ARG A 326 -0.85 7.83 -22.66
N ASP A 327 -1.57 8.49 -23.56
CA ASP A 327 -2.39 7.80 -24.56
C ASP A 327 -3.28 6.72 -23.92
N ALA A 328 -3.88 7.07 -22.76
CA ALA A 328 -4.41 6.07 -21.83
C ALA A 328 -5.74 5.47 -22.30
N LEU A 329 -6.48 6.20 -23.14
CA LEU A 329 -7.78 5.83 -23.68
C LEU A 329 -7.73 5.20 -25.08
N SER A 330 -6.56 5.10 -25.69
CA SER A 330 -6.41 4.50 -27.01
C SER A 330 -6.47 2.98 -26.94
N ASP A 331 -7.41 2.41 -27.69
CA ASP A 331 -7.59 0.96 -27.77
C ASP A 331 -6.44 0.31 -28.56
N ARG A 332 -5.83 -0.70 -27.94
CA ARG A 332 -4.66 -1.43 -28.46
C ARG A 332 -4.84 -2.92 -28.18
N GLN A 333 -4.05 -3.75 -28.87
CA GLN A 333 -3.93 -5.15 -28.46
C GLN A 333 -3.22 -5.21 -27.11
N MET A 334 -3.90 -5.81 -26.13
CA MET A 334 -3.40 -5.96 -24.76
C MET A 334 -2.93 -7.39 -24.45
N TRP A 335 -2.79 -8.22 -25.48
CA TRP A 335 -2.33 -9.61 -25.36
C TRP A 335 -3.04 -10.38 -24.23
N SER A 336 -2.27 -11.18 -23.49
CA SER A 336 -2.72 -11.95 -22.35
C SER A 336 -3.13 -11.10 -21.14
N SER A 337 -2.84 -9.79 -21.11
CA SER A 337 -3.16 -8.92 -19.98
C SER A 337 -4.66 -8.77 -19.76
N THR A 338 -5.50 -9.10 -20.75
CA THR A 338 -6.98 -9.07 -20.64
C THR A 338 -7.60 -10.35 -20.04
N LYS A 339 -6.83 -11.42 -19.84
CA LYS A 339 -7.37 -12.76 -19.53
C LYS A 339 -7.97 -12.90 -18.13
N PHE A 340 -7.76 -11.93 -17.25
CA PHE A 340 -8.43 -11.89 -15.94
C PHE A 340 -9.89 -11.43 -16.03
N ILE A 341 -10.29 -10.75 -17.13
CA ILE A 341 -11.62 -10.17 -17.31
C ILE A 341 -12.73 -11.25 -17.32
N PRO A 342 -12.59 -12.37 -18.09
CA PRO A 342 -13.59 -13.43 -18.05
C PRO A 342 -13.73 -14.08 -16.67
N LEU A 343 -12.65 -14.15 -15.87
CA LEU A 343 -12.71 -14.66 -14.50
C LEU A 343 -13.55 -13.75 -13.60
N LEU A 344 -13.33 -12.43 -13.66
CA LEU A 344 -14.14 -11.45 -12.92
C LEU A 344 -15.62 -11.52 -13.32
N ASN A 345 -15.90 -11.63 -14.62
CA ASN A 345 -17.26 -11.75 -15.12
C ASN A 345 -17.93 -13.04 -14.65
N VAL A 346 -17.24 -14.19 -14.71
CA VAL A 346 -17.75 -15.48 -14.21
C VAL A 346 -18.01 -15.43 -12.70
N ALA A 347 -17.11 -14.83 -11.92
CA ALA A 347 -17.31 -14.67 -10.49
C ALA A 347 -18.54 -13.83 -10.16
N ALA A 348 -18.72 -12.68 -10.84
CA ALA A 348 -19.90 -11.83 -10.68
C ALA A 348 -21.19 -12.58 -11.07
N GLN A 349 -21.21 -13.29 -12.21
CA GLN A 349 -22.35 -14.08 -12.63
C GLN A 349 -22.70 -15.20 -11.64
N ALA A 350 -21.68 -15.91 -11.13
CA ALA A 350 -21.85 -17.01 -10.20
C ALA A 350 -22.37 -16.50 -8.84
N ASN A 351 -21.85 -15.37 -8.36
CA ASN A 351 -22.34 -14.75 -7.14
C ASN A 351 -23.72 -14.10 -7.29
N ARG A 352 -24.09 -13.61 -8.48
CA ARG A 352 -25.46 -13.20 -8.78
C ARG A 352 -26.43 -14.37 -8.68
N ALA A 353 -26.02 -15.54 -9.18
CA ALA A 353 -26.83 -16.76 -9.10
C ALA A 353 -26.91 -17.29 -7.65
N ILE A 354 -25.79 -17.25 -6.91
CA ILE A 354 -25.68 -17.73 -5.54
C ILE A 354 -24.75 -16.79 -4.74
N PRO A 355 -25.28 -15.82 -3.98
CA PRO A 355 -24.46 -14.81 -3.29
C PRO A 355 -23.47 -15.39 -2.27
N SER A 356 -23.80 -16.51 -1.64
CA SER A 356 -22.93 -17.18 -0.65
C SER A 356 -21.92 -18.16 -1.27
N LEU A 357 -21.82 -18.22 -2.61
CA LEU A 357 -20.95 -19.14 -3.32
C LEU A 357 -19.47 -18.84 -3.08
N ASP A 358 -18.74 -19.88 -2.72
CA ASP A 358 -17.29 -19.89 -2.63
C ASP A 358 -16.69 -20.53 -3.89
N LEU A 359 -15.98 -19.74 -4.71
CA LEU A 359 -15.37 -20.24 -5.95
C LEU A 359 -14.24 -21.24 -5.69
N SER A 360 -13.63 -21.25 -4.50
CA SER A 360 -12.66 -22.29 -4.13
C SER A 360 -13.29 -23.68 -4.05
N GLN A 361 -14.62 -23.74 -3.90
CA GLN A 361 -15.42 -24.97 -3.88
C GLN A 361 -16.08 -25.26 -5.24
N CYS A 362 -15.70 -24.53 -6.29
CA CYS A 362 -16.22 -24.74 -7.63
C CYS A 362 -15.26 -25.55 -8.51
N ARG A 363 -15.84 -26.32 -9.42
CA ARG A 363 -15.14 -27.05 -10.47
C ARG A 363 -15.66 -26.64 -11.84
N VAL A 364 -14.80 -26.61 -12.84
CA VAL A 364 -15.19 -26.45 -14.25
C VAL A 364 -15.10 -27.80 -14.94
N ARG A 365 -16.20 -28.21 -15.56
CA ARG A 365 -16.33 -29.54 -16.19
C ARG A 365 -17.03 -29.46 -17.54
N ALA A 366 -16.91 -30.49 -18.37
CA ALA A 366 -17.67 -30.59 -19.60
C ALA A 366 -19.16 -30.79 -19.31
N ALA A 367 -20.03 -30.15 -20.10
CA ALA A 367 -21.47 -30.33 -19.98
C ALA A 367 -21.87 -31.81 -20.05
N GLY A 368 -22.74 -32.25 -19.14
CA GLY A 368 -23.18 -33.65 -19.04
C GLY A 368 -22.26 -34.57 -18.24
N SER A 369 -21.17 -34.05 -17.66
CA SER A 369 -20.32 -34.84 -16.75
C SER A 369 -21.10 -35.34 -15.52
N THR A 370 -20.89 -36.60 -15.14
CA THR A 370 -21.47 -37.23 -13.94
C THR A 370 -20.40 -37.39 -12.85
N GLY A 371 -20.81 -37.34 -11.58
CA GLY A 371 -19.91 -37.48 -10.41
C GLY A 371 -19.38 -36.16 -9.83
N GLN A 372 -19.20 -36.13 -8.51
CA GLN A 372 -18.83 -34.93 -7.73
C GLN A 372 -17.36 -34.49 -7.92
N SER A 373 -16.47 -35.40 -8.33
CA SER A 373 -15.05 -35.10 -8.59
C SER A 373 -14.74 -34.74 -10.04
N SER A 374 -15.74 -34.74 -10.93
CA SER A 374 -15.55 -34.42 -12.35
C SER A 374 -15.04 -32.99 -12.58
N GLY A 375 -14.25 -32.79 -13.64
CA GLY A 375 -13.68 -31.49 -14.00
C GLY A 375 -12.43 -31.11 -13.21
N TYR A 376 -12.08 -29.82 -13.24
CA TYR A 376 -10.89 -29.23 -12.61
C TYR A 376 -11.29 -28.15 -11.62
N SER A 377 -10.48 -27.88 -10.60
CA SER A 377 -10.77 -26.78 -9.67
C SER A 377 -10.79 -25.44 -10.40
N PHE A 378 -11.71 -24.55 -10.02
CA PHE A 378 -11.69 -23.16 -10.51
C PHE A 378 -10.34 -22.48 -10.24
N GLU A 379 -9.76 -22.68 -9.04
CA GLU A 379 -8.49 -22.05 -8.67
C GLU A 379 -7.31 -22.56 -9.52
N GLU A 380 -7.30 -23.86 -9.85
CA GLU A 380 -6.24 -24.45 -10.69
C GLU A 380 -6.26 -23.86 -12.10
N LEU A 381 -7.45 -23.74 -12.69
CA LEU A 381 -7.62 -23.19 -14.03
C LEU A 381 -7.36 -21.68 -14.06
N ALA A 382 -7.84 -20.94 -13.06
CA ALA A 382 -7.57 -19.52 -12.91
C ALA A 382 -6.06 -19.25 -12.74
N SER A 383 -5.36 -20.08 -11.95
CA SER A 383 -3.91 -20.01 -11.81
C SER A 383 -3.19 -20.31 -13.13
N GLY A 384 -3.60 -21.34 -13.88
CA GLY A 384 -3.02 -21.67 -15.19
C GLY A 384 -3.14 -20.56 -16.23
N ILE A 385 -4.17 -19.72 -16.14
CA ILE A 385 -4.31 -18.50 -16.98
C ILE A 385 -3.20 -17.48 -16.66
N MET A 386 -2.78 -17.38 -15.40
CA MET A 386 -1.83 -16.39 -14.90
C MET A 386 -0.37 -16.87 -15.01
N THR A 387 -0.10 -18.15 -14.76
CA THR A 387 1.26 -18.70 -14.61
C THR A 387 1.90 -19.17 -15.91
N TYR A 388 1.12 -19.39 -16.97
CA TYR A 388 1.59 -20.01 -18.22
C TYR A 388 2.24 -21.39 -18.04
N ASP A 389 1.96 -22.08 -16.93
CA ASP A 389 2.60 -23.36 -16.60
C ASP A 389 2.20 -24.52 -17.55
N ASN A 390 1.16 -24.31 -18.35
CA ASN A 390 0.62 -25.24 -19.34
C ASN A 390 0.36 -26.66 -18.79
N ARG A 391 0.17 -26.82 -17.48
CA ARG A 391 -0.03 -28.14 -16.85
C ARG A 391 -1.36 -28.77 -17.20
N ILE A 392 -2.39 -27.95 -17.41
CA ILE A 392 -3.74 -28.40 -17.80
C ILE A 392 -3.98 -28.12 -19.28
N ALA A 393 -3.82 -26.86 -19.68
CA ALA A 393 -3.91 -26.38 -21.05
C ALA A 393 -3.20 -25.02 -21.15
N THR A 394 -3.06 -24.50 -22.36
CA THR A 394 -2.46 -23.17 -22.57
C THR A 394 -3.29 -22.08 -21.88
N SER A 395 -2.63 -21.01 -21.43
CA SER A 395 -3.31 -19.83 -20.87
C SER A 395 -4.36 -19.25 -21.83
N ASN A 396 -4.11 -19.28 -23.15
CA ASN A 396 -5.08 -18.88 -24.17
C ASN A 396 -6.33 -19.78 -24.16
N SER A 397 -6.14 -21.09 -24.30
CA SER A 397 -7.24 -22.06 -24.34
C SER A 397 -8.09 -22.05 -23.07
N LEU A 398 -7.47 -21.87 -21.90
CA LEU A 398 -8.16 -21.69 -20.63
C LEU A 398 -8.96 -20.37 -20.60
N ALA A 399 -8.39 -19.26 -21.03
CA ALA A 399 -9.09 -17.97 -21.03
C ALA A 399 -10.30 -17.97 -21.98
N VAL A 400 -10.19 -18.60 -23.16
CA VAL A 400 -11.33 -18.76 -24.09
C VAL A 400 -12.42 -19.64 -23.47
N MET A 401 -12.05 -20.72 -22.76
CA MET A 401 -13.02 -21.54 -22.03
C MET A 401 -13.82 -20.69 -21.02
N PHE A 402 -13.18 -19.80 -20.27
CA PHE A 402 -13.91 -18.91 -19.36
C PHE A 402 -14.75 -17.85 -20.09
N LYS A 403 -14.32 -17.37 -21.25
CA LYS A 403 -15.16 -16.50 -22.11
C LYS A 403 -16.47 -17.18 -22.50
N ASN A 404 -16.49 -18.50 -22.66
CA ASN A 404 -17.70 -19.23 -23.07
C ASN A 404 -18.83 -19.22 -22.02
N PHE A 405 -18.60 -18.77 -20.78
CA PHE A 405 -19.68 -18.54 -19.80
C PHE A 405 -20.52 -17.29 -20.10
N GLU A 406 -20.15 -16.50 -21.12
CA GLU A 406 -20.94 -15.37 -21.60
C GLU A 406 -20.90 -15.33 -23.13
N THR A 407 -21.88 -14.67 -23.74
CA THR A 407 -21.84 -14.35 -25.18
C THR A 407 -20.81 -13.24 -25.45
N PRO A 408 -20.16 -13.21 -26.62
CA PRO A 408 -19.18 -12.16 -26.95
C PRO A 408 -19.74 -10.75 -26.78
N GLU A 409 -20.98 -10.52 -27.24
CA GLU A 409 -21.66 -9.22 -27.18
C GLU A 409 -21.94 -8.79 -25.73
N ARG A 410 -22.38 -9.72 -24.87
CA ARG A 410 -22.67 -9.40 -23.47
C ARG A 410 -21.41 -9.23 -22.64
N LEU A 411 -20.33 -9.97 -22.93
CA LEU A 411 -19.05 -9.82 -22.25
C LEU A 411 -18.41 -8.46 -22.59
N GLU A 412 -18.42 -8.06 -23.87
CA GLU A 412 -17.99 -6.73 -24.28
C GLU A 412 -18.85 -5.64 -23.62
N LYS A 413 -20.19 -5.79 -23.67
CA LYS A 413 -21.10 -4.84 -23.02
C LYS A 413 -20.85 -4.72 -21.52
N TRP A 414 -20.64 -5.84 -20.83
CA TRP A 414 -20.30 -5.85 -19.41
C TRP A 414 -18.97 -5.11 -19.16
N THR A 415 -17.97 -5.33 -20.00
CA THR A 415 -16.67 -4.67 -19.90
C THR A 415 -16.80 -3.14 -20.07
N ARG A 416 -17.52 -2.69 -21.11
CA ARG A 416 -17.84 -1.26 -21.32
C ARG A 416 -18.62 -0.65 -20.16
N GLN A 417 -19.52 -1.41 -19.54
CA GLN A 417 -20.25 -0.97 -18.35
C GLN A 417 -19.35 -0.84 -17.13
N MET A 418 -18.30 -1.65 -16.99
CA MET A 418 -17.38 -1.52 -15.86
C MET A 418 -16.49 -0.29 -16.00
N THR A 419 -15.97 -0.05 -17.21
CA THR A 419 -14.94 0.98 -17.41
C THR A 419 -15.49 2.34 -17.84
N GLY A 420 -16.67 2.37 -18.48
CA GLY A 420 -17.24 3.55 -19.10
C GLY A 420 -16.74 3.81 -20.52
N ASN A 421 -15.65 3.18 -20.94
CA ASN A 421 -15.13 3.32 -22.30
C ASN A 421 -16.02 2.56 -23.30
N GLN A 422 -16.58 3.28 -24.27
CA GLN A 422 -17.49 2.70 -25.26
C GLN A 422 -16.78 2.22 -26.53
N SER A 423 -15.50 2.58 -26.74
CA SER A 423 -14.78 2.26 -27.99
C SER A 423 -14.20 0.84 -28.02
N LEU A 424 -13.92 0.24 -26.85
CA LEU A 424 -13.23 -1.06 -26.75
C LEU A 424 -13.95 -2.17 -27.52
N SER A 425 -13.18 -3.15 -28.01
CA SER A 425 -13.69 -4.40 -28.59
C SER A 425 -13.15 -5.60 -27.82
N PHE A 426 -14.04 -6.47 -27.32
CA PHE A 426 -13.62 -7.59 -26.47
C PHE A 426 -14.38 -8.89 -26.76
N ARG A 427 -14.23 -9.39 -27.99
CA ARG A 427 -14.97 -10.55 -28.52
C ARG A 427 -14.07 -11.69 -29.00
N GLY A 428 -12.76 -11.48 -29.06
CA GLY A 428 -11.79 -12.40 -29.66
C GLY A 428 -11.38 -13.60 -28.79
N ARG A 429 -10.83 -14.63 -29.44
CA ARG A 429 -10.47 -15.93 -28.83
C ARG A 429 -8.98 -16.14 -28.51
N TYR A 430 -8.17 -15.07 -28.44
CA TYR A 430 -6.72 -15.20 -28.17
C TYR A 430 -6.00 -16.20 -29.09
N GLY A 431 -6.47 -16.36 -30.34
CA GLY A 431 -5.89 -17.29 -31.30
C GLY A 431 -6.20 -18.79 -31.11
N GLU A 432 -6.85 -19.21 -30.03
CA GLU A 432 -7.00 -20.64 -29.70
C GLU A 432 -8.47 -21.09 -29.48
N VAL A 433 -8.68 -22.40 -29.51
CA VAL A 433 -9.95 -23.04 -29.14
C VAL A 433 -10.02 -23.24 -27.62
N PRO A 434 -11.21 -23.24 -27.01
CA PRO A 434 -11.36 -23.46 -25.58
C PRO A 434 -10.96 -24.90 -25.17
N PHE A 435 -10.34 -25.03 -24.00
CA PHE A 435 -9.93 -26.34 -23.46
C PHE A 435 -11.13 -27.28 -23.25
N ILE A 436 -12.22 -26.74 -22.70
CA ILE A 436 -13.53 -27.39 -22.66
C ILE A 436 -14.46 -26.55 -23.52
N GLN A 437 -15.00 -27.12 -24.60
CA GLN A 437 -15.85 -26.37 -25.53
C GLN A 437 -17.13 -25.84 -24.89
N TYR A 438 -17.80 -26.68 -24.08
CA TYR A 438 -19.05 -26.34 -23.40
C TYR A 438 -18.90 -26.53 -21.88
N PRO A 439 -18.23 -25.60 -21.19
CA PRO A 439 -17.98 -25.73 -19.77
C PRO A 439 -19.25 -25.49 -18.93
N GLU A 440 -19.31 -26.17 -17.80
CA GLU A 440 -20.22 -25.91 -16.69
C GLU A 440 -19.41 -25.54 -15.45
N LEU A 441 -19.82 -24.49 -14.75
CA LEU A 441 -19.32 -24.18 -13.40
C LEU A 441 -20.20 -24.94 -12.42
N TRP A 442 -19.64 -25.95 -11.76
CA TRP A 442 -20.33 -26.78 -10.79
C TRP A 442 -19.85 -26.46 -9.38
N SER A 443 -20.77 -26.35 -8.43
CA SER A 443 -20.46 -26.08 -7.02
C SER A 443 -20.51 -27.38 -6.22
N ALA A 444 -19.40 -27.70 -5.55
CA ALA A 444 -19.37 -28.78 -4.56
C ALA A 444 -20.18 -28.40 -3.31
N GLN A 445 -20.11 -27.13 -2.89
CA GLN A 445 -20.84 -26.58 -1.75
C GLN A 445 -22.36 -26.80 -1.86
N PHE A 446 -22.92 -26.64 -3.07
CA PHE A 446 -24.36 -26.77 -3.31
C PHE A 446 -24.74 -28.01 -4.14
N ASN A 447 -23.77 -28.83 -4.52
CA ASN A 447 -23.93 -30.02 -5.35
C ASN A 447 -24.73 -29.78 -6.65
N GLN A 448 -24.54 -28.62 -7.30
CA GLN A 448 -25.31 -28.23 -8.49
C GLN A 448 -24.49 -27.45 -9.52
N VAL A 449 -24.97 -27.43 -10.76
CA VAL A 449 -24.43 -26.55 -11.82
C VAL A 449 -24.90 -25.11 -11.54
N VAL A 450 -23.95 -24.19 -11.42
CA VAL A 450 -24.19 -22.76 -11.18
C VAL A 450 -24.28 -22.00 -12.50
N LEU A 451 -23.33 -22.21 -13.41
CA LEU A 451 -23.29 -21.56 -14.72
C LEU A 451 -23.08 -22.58 -15.84
N LYS A 452 -23.61 -22.26 -17.02
CA LYS A 452 -23.44 -23.05 -18.25
C LYS A 452 -22.91 -22.16 -19.37
N ALA A 453 -22.17 -22.76 -20.29
CA ALA A 453 -21.69 -22.05 -21.47
C ALA A 453 -22.83 -21.48 -22.33
N SER A 454 -22.60 -20.29 -22.92
CA SER A 454 -23.52 -19.59 -23.83
C SER A 454 -23.70 -20.29 -25.18
N ARG A 455 -22.81 -21.23 -25.52
CA ARG A 455 -22.73 -21.96 -26.80
C ARG A 455 -22.57 -21.05 -28.04
N VAL A 456 -22.23 -19.79 -27.85
CA VAL A 456 -21.89 -18.85 -28.92
C VAL A 456 -20.37 -18.81 -29.05
N THR A 457 -19.87 -18.87 -30.29
CA THR A 457 -18.43 -18.84 -30.55
C THR A 457 -17.91 -17.40 -30.47
N HIS A 458 -16.81 -17.21 -29.73
CA HIS A 458 -16.09 -15.94 -29.66
C HIS A 458 -15.28 -15.69 -30.93
N ASN A 459 -15.57 -14.58 -31.61
CA ASN A 459 -14.93 -14.11 -32.83
C ASN A 459 -14.71 -12.59 -32.74
N GLY A 460 -13.66 -12.08 -33.40
CA GLY A 460 -13.32 -10.66 -33.41
C GLY A 460 -12.06 -10.35 -32.59
N GLU A 461 -11.95 -9.11 -32.12
CA GLU A 461 -10.74 -8.58 -31.53
C GLU A 461 -10.81 -8.49 -30.00
N ASN A 462 -9.66 -8.18 -29.37
CA ASN A 462 -9.52 -7.90 -27.95
C ASN A 462 -8.78 -6.55 -27.77
N LEU A 463 -9.28 -5.51 -28.44
CA LEU A 463 -8.74 -4.15 -28.35
C LEU A 463 -9.29 -3.44 -27.12
N MET A 464 -8.40 -3.00 -26.24
CA MET A 464 -8.75 -2.29 -25.01
C MET A 464 -7.71 -1.20 -24.73
N SER A 465 -8.05 -0.22 -23.92
CA SER A 465 -7.13 0.85 -23.50
C SER A 465 -6.37 0.51 -22.20
N THR A 466 -5.24 1.19 -21.93
CA THR A 466 -4.51 1.00 -20.65
C THR A 466 -5.34 1.49 -19.47
N TYR A 467 -6.21 2.48 -19.69
CA TYR A 467 -7.24 2.89 -18.74
C TYR A 467 -8.19 1.74 -18.40
N ASP A 468 -8.72 1.01 -19.39
CA ASP A 468 -9.70 -0.06 -19.14
C ASP A 468 -9.16 -1.16 -18.23
N LEU A 469 -7.91 -1.59 -18.45
CA LEU A 469 -7.28 -2.61 -17.62
C LEU A 469 -6.96 -2.07 -16.22
N THR A 470 -6.42 -0.85 -16.13
CA THR A 470 -6.13 -0.19 -14.84
C THR A 470 -7.42 -0.03 -14.04
N ARG A 471 -8.52 0.32 -14.70
CA ARG A 471 -9.85 0.50 -14.13
C ARG A 471 -10.44 -0.81 -13.61
N LEU A 472 -10.43 -1.87 -14.41
CA LEU A 472 -10.93 -3.18 -13.98
C LEU A 472 -10.10 -3.76 -12.83
N LEU A 473 -8.78 -3.63 -12.89
CA LEU A 473 -7.90 -4.15 -11.86
C LEU A 473 -8.01 -3.36 -10.55
N SER A 474 -8.14 -2.03 -10.62
CA SER A 474 -8.42 -1.21 -9.43
C SER A 474 -9.80 -1.48 -8.83
N MET A 475 -10.83 -1.71 -9.66
CA MET A 475 -12.14 -2.16 -9.18
C MET A 475 -12.05 -3.50 -8.44
N ALA A 476 -11.26 -4.45 -8.95
CA ALA A 476 -11.05 -5.75 -8.31
C ALA A 476 -10.20 -5.65 -7.03
N GLY A 477 -9.06 -4.95 -7.06
CA GLY A 477 -8.17 -4.85 -5.91
C GLY A 477 -8.73 -4.03 -4.76
N TRP A 478 -9.42 -2.93 -5.06
CA TRP A 478 -10.00 -2.04 -4.05
C TRP A 478 -11.49 -2.31 -3.78
N HIS A 479 -12.05 -3.41 -4.31
CA HIS A 479 -13.47 -3.74 -4.26
C HIS A 479 -14.12 -3.52 -2.89
N TRP A 480 -13.45 -3.92 -1.81
CA TRP A 480 -13.94 -3.81 -0.44
C TRP A 480 -13.98 -2.37 0.11
N GLN A 481 -13.10 -1.51 -0.40
CA GLN A 481 -12.95 -0.12 0.01
C GLN A 481 -13.78 0.82 -0.87
N LEU A 482 -14.14 0.38 -2.08
CA LEU A 482 -14.97 1.14 -3.00
C LEU A 482 -16.42 1.29 -2.49
N PRO A 483 -17.10 2.41 -2.80
CA PRO A 483 -18.54 2.51 -2.59
C PRO A 483 -19.28 1.56 -3.54
N ALA A 484 -20.47 1.10 -3.16
CA ALA A 484 -21.23 0.10 -3.92
C ALA A 484 -21.45 0.49 -5.39
N SER A 485 -21.62 1.78 -5.71
CA SER A 485 -21.77 2.30 -7.07
C SER A 485 -20.52 2.22 -7.94
N SER A 486 -19.36 1.91 -7.37
CA SER A 486 -18.06 1.80 -8.06
C SER A 486 -17.50 0.38 -8.05
N ARG A 487 -18.21 -0.56 -7.42
CA ARG A 487 -17.83 -1.97 -7.35
C ARG A 487 -18.24 -2.70 -8.62
N ILE A 488 -17.59 -3.84 -8.87
CA ILE A 488 -18.10 -4.82 -9.82
C ILE A 488 -19.42 -5.37 -9.24
N PRO A 489 -20.57 -5.22 -9.92
CA PRO A 489 -21.85 -5.68 -9.40
C PRO A 489 -21.84 -7.18 -9.08
N ASP A 490 -22.59 -7.56 -8.05
CA ASP A 490 -22.78 -8.94 -7.56
C ASP A 490 -21.52 -9.65 -7.03
N LEU A 491 -20.32 -9.17 -7.32
CA LEU A 491 -19.06 -9.80 -6.92
C LEU A 491 -18.90 -9.79 -5.39
N GLN A 492 -18.68 -10.97 -4.81
CA GLN A 492 -18.55 -11.16 -3.36
C GLN A 492 -17.12 -11.48 -2.94
N THR A 493 -16.81 -11.26 -1.65
CA THR A 493 -15.48 -11.44 -1.06
C THR A 493 -14.85 -12.80 -1.38
N ARG A 494 -15.60 -13.90 -1.20
CA ARG A 494 -15.08 -15.26 -1.41
C ARG A 494 -14.77 -15.55 -2.87
N GLY A 495 -15.61 -15.08 -3.80
CA GLY A 495 -15.38 -15.23 -5.23
C GLY A 495 -14.14 -14.45 -5.70
N LEU A 496 -14.00 -13.20 -5.25
CA LEU A 496 -12.86 -12.36 -5.59
C LEU A 496 -11.54 -12.87 -4.99
N ALA A 497 -11.56 -13.43 -3.77
CA ALA A 497 -10.35 -13.94 -3.11
C ALA A 497 -9.60 -15.01 -3.95
N SER A 498 -10.32 -15.93 -4.58
CA SER A 498 -9.72 -16.95 -5.48
C SER A 498 -9.07 -16.32 -6.72
N ILE A 499 -9.64 -15.25 -7.27
CA ILE A 499 -9.08 -14.52 -8.42
C ILE A 499 -7.82 -13.74 -8.00
N ILE A 500 -7.89 -13.03 -6.87
CA ILE A 500 -6.72 -12.31 -6.31
C ILE A 500 -5.56 -13.26 -6.08
N LYS A 501 -5.82 -14.45 -5.52
CA LYS A 501 -4.81 -15.49 -5.32
C LYS A 501 -4.22 -15.97 -6.65
N ALA A 502 -5.03 -16.16 -7.69
CA ALA A 502 -4.53 -16.54 -9.02
C ALA A 502 -3.66 -15.43 -9.63
N MET A 503 -4.11 -14.18 -9.61
CA MET A 503 -3.35 -13.03 -10.15
C MET A 503 -2.04 -12.77 -9.40
N ALA A 504 -1.97 -13.14 -8.12
CA ALA A 504 -0.74 -13.07 -7.34
C ALA A 504 0.36 -14.04 -7.80
N MET A 505 -0.01 -15.05 -8.61
CA MET A 505 0.87 -16.09 -9.13
C MET A 505 1.41 -15.78 -10.54
N ASP A 506 1.02 -14.67 -11.16
CA ASP A 506 1.52 -14.25 -12.48
C ASP A 506 3.06 -14.20 -12.50
N THR A 507 3.64 -14.56 -13.65
CA THR A 507 5.10 -14.74 -13.79
C THR A 507 5.87 -13.43 -13.70
N ALA A 508 5.25 -12.33 -14.14
CA ALA A 508 5.89 -11.03 -14.20
C ALA A 508 5.97 -10.39 -12.82
N ARG A 509 7.18 -10.12 -12.34
CA ARG A 509 7.42 -9.61 -10.98
C ARG A 509 8.03 -8.20 -10.96
N TYR A 510 7.69 -7.33 -11.93
CA TYR A 510 8.29 -5.98 -12.01
C TYR A 510 8.08 -5.13 -10.75
N ILE A 511 6.98 -5.28 -10.03
CA ILE A 511 6.78 -4.59 -8.73
C ILE A 511 7.79 -5.09 -7.69
N ASP A 512 8.04 -6.40 -7.62
CA ASP A 512 9.03 -6.97 -6.69
C ASP A 512 10.43 -6.46 -7.05
N VAL A 513 10.77 -6.47 -8.35
CA VAL A 513 12.05 -5.99 -8.89
C VAL A 513 12.24 -4.49 -8.61
N ALA A 514 11.19 -3.69 -8.77
CA ALA A 514 11.21 -2.26 -8.45
C ALA A 514 11.49 -2.03 -6.96
N ILE A 515 10.80 -2.75 -6.07
CA ILE A 515 11.02 -2.61 -4.63
C ILE A 515 12.46 -3.00 -4.25
N GLU A 516 12.99 -4.08 -4.83
CA GLU A 516 14.38 -4.51 -4.61
C GLU A 516 15.38 -3.47 -5.12
N THR A 517 15.18 -2.98 -6.34
CA THR A 517 16.06 -1.98 -6.98
C THR A 517 16.13 -0.68 -6.19
N LEU A 518 15.03 -0.29 -5.56
CA LEU A 518 14.95 0.91 -4.71
C LEU A 518 15.49 0.67 -3.28
N GLY A 519 15.93 -0.54 -2.97
CA GLY A 519 16.46 -0.90 -1.65
C GLY A 519 15.39 -0.96 -0.55
N LEU A 520 14.15 -1.23 -0.93
CA LEU A 520 12.97 -1.15 -0.05
C LEU A 520 12.55 -2.51 0.54
N THR A 521 13.10 -3.63 0.06
CA THR A 521 12.68 -5.00 0.40
C THR A 521 12.55 -5.26 1.91
N GLU A 522 13.56 -4.90 2.69
CA GLU A 522 13.60 -5.14 4.15
C GLU A 522 12.54 -4.34 4.94
N TRP A 523 12.04 -3.29 4.31
CA TRP A 523 11.17 -2.28 4.90
C TRP A 523 9.71 -2.47 4.53
N VAL A 524 9.43 -3.16 3.43
CA VAL A 524 8.07 -3.44 3.00
C VAL A 524 7.33 -4.27 4.04
N ARG A 525 6.14 -3.82 4.40
CA ARG A 525 5.15 -4.51 5.24
C ARG A 525 3.82 -4.61 4.51
N SER A 526 3.05 -5.64 4.88
CA SER A 526 1.74 -5.94 4.30
C SER A 526 1.68 -5.88 2.75
N PRO A 527 2.67 -6.46 2.02
CA PRO A 527 2.67 -6.42 0.57
C PRO A 527 1.45 -7.14 -0.02
N VAL A 528 0.96 -6.59 -1.12
CA VAL A 528 0.04 -7.18 -2.08
C VAL A 528 0.54 -6.81 -3.46
N VAL A 529 0.78 -7.81 -4.29
CA VAL A 529 1.16 -7.63 -5.69
C VAL A 529 0.33 -8.61 -6.50
N ILE A 530 -0.59 -8.09 -7.30
CA ILE A 530 -1.35 -8.87 -8.28
C ILE A 530 -1.10 -8.30 -9.67
N SER A 531 -0.96 -9.16 -10.66
CA SER A 531 -0.68 -8.71 -12.02
C SER A 531 -1.25 -9.64 -13.06
N LYS A 532 -1.27 -9.14 -14.30
CA LYS A 532 -1.33 -9.94 -15.51
C LYS A 532 -0.47 -9.27 -16.57
N SER A 533 0.51 -10.02 -17.08
CA SER A 533 1.31 -9.61 -18.22
C SER A 533 0.78 -10.16 -19.54
N GLY A 534 1.20 -9.54 -20.63
CA GLY A 534 0.96 -9.96 -22.01
C GLY A 534 2.17 -9.58 -22.85
N PHE A 535 2.64 -10.53 -23.64
CA PHE A 535 3.88 -10.40 -24.41
C PHE A 535 3.68 -11.10 -25.75
N GLY A 536 4.09 -10.45 -26.83
CA GLY A 536 4.01 -11.02 -28.16
C GLY A 536 4.42 -10.05 -29.26
N ARG A 537 4.76 -10.59 -30.43
CA ARG A 537 5.02 -9.80 -31.64
C ARG A 537 3.70 -9.42 -32.31
N SER A 538 3.47 -8.13 -32.50
CA SER A 538 2.29 -7.64 -33.21
C SER A 538 2.49 -7.79 -34.71
N ASP A 539 1.73 -8.68 -35.36
CA ASP A 539 1.82 -8.92 -36.81
C ASP A 539 1.54 -7.66 -37.65
N SER A 540 0.62 -6.80 -37.19
CA SER A 540 0.23 -5.57 -37.90
C SER A 540 1.24 -4.43 -37.78
N ARG A 541 2.10 -4.46 -36.75
CA ARG A 541 3.07 -3.41 -36.44
C ARG A 541 4.52 -3.90 -36.52
N ASP A 542 4.68 -5.18 -36.86
CA ASP A 542 5.92 -5.93 -37.00
C ASP A 542 6.95 -5.68 -35.88
N ARG A 543 6.50 -5.75 -34.62
CA ARG A 543 7.36 -5.50 -33.46
C ARG A 543 6.89 -6.22 -32.20
N THR A 544 7.80 -6.44 -31.27
CA THR A 544 7.48 -7.00 -29.95
C THR A 544 6.81 -5.95 -29.05
N GLU A 545 5.68 -6.33 -28.43
CA GLU A 545 4.99 -5.49 -27.45
C GLU A 545 4.82 -6.25 -26.13
N LEU A 546 5.06 -5.55 -25.03
CA LEU A 546 4.93 -6.04 -23.67
C LEU A 546 3.94 -5.16 -22.91
N THR A 547 2.84 -5.76 -22.46
CA THR A 547 1.83 -5.13 -21.62
C THR A 547 1.95 -5.66 -20.19
N TYR A 548 2.07 -4.77 -19.22
CA TYR A 548 2.03 -5.14 -17.80
C TYR A 548 0.91 -4.39 -17.09
N CYS A 549 -0.05 -5.14 -16.55
CA CYS A 549 -1.11 -4.62 -15.69
C CYS A 549 -0.89 -5.14 -14.27
N ALA A 550 -0.83 -4.24 -13.28
CA ALA A 550 -0.56 -4.62 -11.91
C ALA A 550 -1.23 -3.70 -10.90
N LEU A 551 -1.57 -4.26 -9.74
CA LEU A 551 -1.90 -3.52 -8.55
C LEU A 551 -0.92 -3.88 -7.45
N ALA A 552 -0.38 -2.85 -6.82
CA ALA A 552 0.56 -2.96 -5.74
C ALA A 552 0.02 -2.19 -4.53
N GLN A 553 0.03 -2.84 -3.37
CA GLN A 553 -0.21 -2.23 -2.07
C GLN A 553 0.89 -2.69 -1.12
N PHE A 554 1.57 -1.75 -0.47
CA PHE A 554 2.57 -2.07 0.53
C PHE A 554 2.75 -0.89 1.49
N SER A 555 3.31 -1.16 2.65
CA SER A 555 3.62 -0.13 3.64
C SER A 555 5.13 0.01 3.80
N LEU A 556 5.62 1.24 3.77
CA LEU A 556 7.02 1.59 4.03
C LEU A 556 7.12 2.43 5.30
N PRO A 557 8.24 2.39 6.01
CA PRO A 557 8.43 3.29 7.11
C PRO A 557 8.41 4.73 6.65
N ARG A 558 7.78 5.57 7.45
CA ARG A 558 7.59 6.98 7.10
C ARG A 558 8.93 7.70 7.16
N SER A 559 9.33 8.38 6.07
CA SER A 559 10.39 9.40 6.12
C SER A 559 9.80 10.70 6.65
N LEU A 560 10.50 11.39 7.56
CA LEU A 560 10.06 12.69 8.08
C LEU A 560 10.17 13.81 7.02
N ALA A 561 10.74 13.53 5.84
CA ALA A 561 10.78 14.44 4.70
C ALA A 561 9.40 14.74 4.08
N VAL A 562 8.35 13.93 4.39
CA VAL A 562 6.97 14.27 4.04
C VAL A 562 6.43 15.30 5.06
N THR A 563 6.78 16.56 4.83
CA THR A 563 6.21 17.72 5.53
C THR A 563 4.68 17.65 5.53
N GLY A 564 4.03 17.64 6.69
CA GLY A 564 2.57 17.62 6.83
C GLY A 564 1.95 16.31 7.33
N ALA A 565 2.78 15.37 7.77
CA ALA A 565 2.40 14.10 8.37
C ALA A 565 1.80 14.21 9.80
N PRO A 566 0.52 13.88 10.04
CA PRO A 566 -0.14 14.14 11.33
C PRO A 566 0.38 13.38 12.56
N ASP A 567 1.29 12.38 12.46
CA ASP A 567 1.85 11.76 13.69
C ASP A 567 3.18 10.99 13.69
N PRO A 568 3.86 10.99 14.88
CA PRO A 568 5.10 10.25 15.25
C PRO A 568 5.07 8.77 15.44
N THR A 569 3.92 8.20 15.71
CA THR A 569 3.75 6.84 16.18
C THR A 569 3.30 5.86 15.10
N ALA A 570 2.84 6.27 13.90
CA ALA A 570 2.81 5.35 12.77
C ALA A 570 4.23 5.15 12.24
N ALA A 571 4.72 3.95 12.51
CA ALA A 571 6.00 3.51 12.00
C ALA A 571 5.99 3.32 10.47
N TYR A 572 4.81 3.29 9.81
CA TYR A 572 4.65 3.00 8.38
C TYR A 572 3.56 3.83 7.68
N GLN A 573 3.76 4.12 6.40
CA GLN A 573 2.86 4.76 5.43
C GLN A 573 2.48 3.74 4.36
N ARG A 574 1.19 3.63 4.01
CA ARG A 574 0.72 2.76 2.94
C ARG A 574 0.85 3.46 1.59
N HIS A 575 1.35 2.73 0.61
CA HIS A 575 1.39 3.10 -0.80
C HIS A 575 0.54 2.09 -1.56
N THR A 576 -0.31 2.60 -2.43
CA THR A 576 -1.28 1.80 -3.18
C THR A 576 -1.48 2.42 -4.54
N LEU A 577 -1.32 1.60 -5.56
CA LEU A 577 -1.44 2.02 -6.95
C LEU A 577 -1.88 0.85 -7.82
N CYS A 578 -2.55 1.19 -8.91
CA CYS A 578 -2.84 0.32 -10.02
C CYS A 578 -2.19 0.92 -11.26
N LEU A 579 -1.58 0.11 -12.12
CA LEU A 579 -1.00 0.56 -13.37
C LEU A 579 -1.25 -0.42 -14.51
N THR A 580 -1.28 0.10 -15.72
CA THR A 580 -1.12 -0.66 -16.95
C THR A 580 -0.18 0.10 -17.87
N LEU A 581 0.87 -0.54 -18.35
CA LEU A 581 1.84 0.03 -19.30
C LEU A 581 1.98 -0.86 -20.52
N ILE A 582 2.29 -0.25 -21.67
CA ILE A 582 2.71 -0.94 -22.89
C ILE A 582 4.10 -0.44 -23.28
N ALA A 583 5.07 -1.35 -23.27
CA ALA A 583 6.40 -1.14 -23.83
C ALA A 583 6.47 -1.75 -25.24
N ALA A 584 7.09 -1.06 -26.17
CA ALA A 584 7.41 -1.59 -27.49
C ALA A 584 8.65 -0.92 -28.05
N GLN A 585 9.39 -1.64 -28.89
CA GLN A 585 10.53 -1.09 -29.60
C GLN A 585 10.64 -1.73 -30.98
N ASP A 586 11.25 -1.01 -31.92
CA ASP A 586 11.57 -1.46 -33.26
C ASP A 586 13.11 -1.50 -33.40
N VAL A 587 13.71 -2.67 -33.09
CA VAL A 587 15.16 -2.91 -33.29
C VAL A 587 15.43 -4.02 -34.29
N SER A 588 14.40 -4.50 -34.99
CA SER A 588 14.47 -5.44 -36.12
C SER A 588 15.09 -6.82 -35.80
N GLU A 589 15.42 -7.12 -34.54
CA GLU A 589 15.86 -8.44 -34.06
C GLU A 589 15.04 -8.83 -32.84
N ALA A 590 14.32 -9.95 -32.93
CA ALA A 590 13.28 -10.31 -31.96
C ALA A 590 13.81 -10.52 -30.53
N ASN A 591 15.01 -11.12 -30.36
CA ASN A 591 15.55 -11.32 -29.02
C ASN A 591 16.03 -10.01 -28.39
N ALA A 592 16.65 -9.12 -29.17
CA ALA A 592 17.04 -7.80 -28.72
C ALA A 592 15.81 -6.94 -28.37
N GLU A 593 14.76 -6.96 -29.20
CA GLU A 593 13.48 -6.30 -28.90
C GLU A 593 12.90 -6.80 -27.58
N ALA A 594 12.79 -8.12 -27.41
CA ALA A 594 12.23 -8.75 -26.23
C ALA A 594 12.98 -8.35 -24.94
N ARG A 595 14.30 -8.48 -24.94
CA ARG A 595 15.16 -8.07 -23.81
C ARG A 595 15.03 -6.57 -23.52
N TYR A 596 14.99 -5.74 -24.56
CA TYR A 596 14.86 -4.31 -24.37
C TYR A 596 13.53 -3.95 -23.72
N VAL A 597 12.40 -4.46 -24.22
CA VAL A 597 11.09 -4.13 -23.67
C VAL A 597 10.90 -4.69 -22.26
N ASP A 598 11.52 -5.83 -21.92
CA ASP A 598 11.50 -6.38 -20.55
C ASP A 598 12.27 -5.48 -19.58
N ALA A 599 13.51 -5.10 -19.95
CA ALA A 599 14.33 -4.17 -19.18
C ALA A 599 13.68 -2.79 -19.04
N LEU A 600 13.06 -2.29 -20.12
CA LEU A 600 12.36 -1.01 -20.14
C LEU A 600 11.14 -1.05 -19.21
N MET A 601 10.34 -2.11 -19.25
CA MET A 601 9.18 -2.27 -18.37
C MET A 601 9.64 -2.28 -16.90
N SER A 602 10.71 -3.02 -16.58
CA SER A 602 11.29 -3.06 -15.24
C SER A 602 11.74 -1.66 -14.76
N ALA A 603 12.44 -0.90 -15.62
CA ALA A 603 12.87 0.45 -15.31
C ALA A 603 11.70 1.44 -15.16
N ALA A 604 10.69 1.36 -16.03
CA ALA A 604 9.50 2.22 -15.99
C ALA A 604 8.67 1.98 -14.72
N VAL A 605 8.42 0.72 -14.35
CA VAL A 605 7.75 0.36 -13.10
C VAL A 605 8.57 0.83 -11.90
N THR A 606 9.90 0.69 -11.94
CA THR A 606 10.81 1.21 -10.90
C THR A 606 10.66 2.71 -10.70
N GLU A 607 10.62 3.49 -11.78
CA GLU A 607 10.45 4.96 -11.70
C GLU A 607 9.07 5.35 -11.16
N ILE A 608 8.00 4.65 -11.54
CA ILE A 608 6.65 4.87 -11.00
C ILE A 608 6.67 4.62 -9.47
N ILE A 609 7.18 3.47 -9.02
CA ILE A 609 7.26 3.15 -7.59
C ILE A 609 8.12 4.19 -6.84
N ARG A 610 9.27 4.59 -7.39
CA ARG A 610 10.14 5.60 -6.78
C ARG A 610 9.39 6.92 -6.57
N ARG A 611 8.69 7.41 -7.60
CA ARG A 611 7.93 8.66 -7.51
C ARG A 611 6.71 8.54 -6.60
N THR A 612 6.04 7.38 -6.56
CA THR A 612 4.95 7.12 -5.60
C THR A 612 5.47 7.18 -4.15
N VAL A 613 6.59 6.53 -3.87
CA VAL A 613 7.19 6.49 -2.52
C VAL A 613 7.67 7.87 -2.09
N LEU A 614 8.22 8.67 -3.01
CA LEU A 614 8.65 10.05 -2.75
C LEU A 614 7.49 11.06 -2.74
N GLY A 615 6.25 10.63 -3.01
CA GLY A 615 5.10 11.52 -3.12
C GLY A 615 5.28 12.60 -4.19
N ILE A 616 5.93 12.27 -5.31
CA ILE A 616 6.15 13.17 -6.45
C ILE A 616 4.99 13.08 -7.46
N LEU A 617 4.32 11.91 -7.54
CA LEU A 617 3.19 11.69 -8.44
C LEU A 617 1.89 12.37 -7.99
#